data_AF-A0A944C663-F1
#
_entry.id   AF-A0A944C663-F1
#
_cell.length_a   1.000
_cell.length_b   1.000
_cell.length_c   1.000
_cell.angle_alpha   90.00
_cell.angle_beta   90.00
_cell.angle_gamma   90.00
#
_symmetry.space_group_name_H-M   'P 1'
#
loop_
_entity.id
_entity.type
_entity.pdbx_description
1 polymer ?
#
loop_
_entity_poly.entity_id
_entity_poly.type
_entity_poly.pdbx_seq_one_letter_code
_entity_poly.pdbx_strand_id
1 'polypeptide(L)'
;MLYNVFMAAVDFYVGLIIIYILMSWLPSMPGIVGDLYQVLGRLCDPFLDIFRRIIPPIGGSGMAIDFSPVVAVLVLQIAARFIGRFLLYL
;
A
#
# COMPACT_ATOMS: atom_id res chain seq x y z
N MET A 1 3.42 17.68 -18.40
CA MET A 1 2.33 16.67 -18.48
C MET A 1 2.75 15.31 -17.92
N LEU A 2 3.89 14.73 -18.36
CA LEU A 2 4.38 13.43 -17.88
C LEU A 2 4.54 13.33 -16.35
N TYR A 3 5.11 14.36 -15.73
CA TYR A 3 5.24 14.45 -14.26
C TYR A 3 3.90 14.30 -13.53
N ASN A 4 2.85 15.02 -13.98
CA ASN A 4 1.54 14.99 -13.33
C ASN A 4 0.88 13.61 -13.45
N VAL A 5 1.05 12.93 -14.60
CA VAL A 5 0.51 11.58 -14.80
C VAL A 5 1.23 10.57 -13.91
N PHE A 6 2.56 10.67 -13.80
CA PHE A 6 3.35 9.82 -12.92
C PHE A 6 2.95 9.99 -11.45
N MET A 7 2.86 11.24 -10.97
CA MET A 7 2.46 11.52 -9.59
C MET A 7 1.04 11.02 -9.30
N ALA A 8 0.10 11.21 -10.24
CA ALA A 8 -1.26 10.69 -10.10
C ALA A 8 -1.31 9.16 -9.99
N ALA A 9 -0.47 8.44 -10.75
CA ALA A 9 -0.39 6.99 -10.67
C ALA A 9 0.15 6.51 -9.30
N VAL A 10 1.16 7.20 -8.77
CA VAL A 10 1.70 6.91 -7.42
C VAL A 10 0.62 7.15 -6.36
N ASP A 11 -0.05 8.31 -6.41
CA ASP A 11 -1.08 8.66 -5.43
C ASP A 11 -2.25 7.67 -5.47
N PHE A 12 -2.62 7.20 -6.66
CA PHE A 12 -3.61 6.14 -6.83
C PHE A 12 -3.17 4.83 -6.17
N TYR A 13 -1.92 4.40 -6.39
CA TYR A 13 -1.39 3.17 -5.78
C TYR A 13 -1.27 3.29 -4.25
N VAL A 14 -0.89 4.47 -3.73
CA VAL A 14 -0.94 4.79 -2.29
C VAL A 14 -2.36 4.63 -1.75
N GLY A 15 -3.36 5.16 -2.48
CA GLY A 15 -4.77 5.02 -2.13
C GLY A 15 -5.22 3.56 -2.06
N LEU A 16 -4.80 2.71 -3.02
CA LEU A 16 -5.08 1.27 -3.00
C LEU A 16 -4.49 0.59 -1.77
N ILE A 17 -3.23 0.89 -1.43
CA ILE A 17 -2.59 0.37 -0.22
C ILE A 17 -3.37 0.81 1.02
N ILE A 18 -3.78 2.07 1.12
CA ILE A 18 -4.60 2.57 2.23
C ILE A 18 -5.91 1.78 2.37
N ILE A 19 -6.65 1.59 1.26
CA ILE A 19 -7.90 0.84 1.26
C ILE A 19 -7.66 -0.62 1.69
N TYR A 20 -6.61 -1.27 1.19
CA TYR A 20 -6.25 -2.64 1.55
C TYR A 20 -6.02 -2.80 3.06
N ILE A 21 -5.32 -1.86 3.69
CA ILE A 21 -5.06 -1.87 5.14
C ILE A 21 -6.34 -1.64 5.93
N LEU A 22 -7.15 -0.67 5.51
CA LEU A 22 -8.43 -0.41 6.17
C LEU A 22 -9.34 -1.64 6.09
N MET A 23 -9.31 -2.36 4.96
CA MET A 23 -10.01 -3.64 4.82
C MET A 23 -9.40 -4.77 5.64
N SER A 24 -8.08 -4.79 5.85
CA SER A 24 -7.44 -5.81 6.69
C SER A 24 -7.80 -5.68 8.17
N TRP A 25 -8.28 -4.50 8.60
CA TRP A 25 -8.81 -4.27 9.95
C TRP A 25 -10.27 -4.70 10.07
N LEU A 26 -10.98 -4.89 8.97
CA LEU A 26 -12.35 -5.39 8.97
C LEU A 26 -12.34 -6.93 9.09
N PRO A 27 -13.30 -7.53 9.82
CA PRO A 27 -13.46 -8.97 9.83
C PRO A 27 -13.74 -9.47 8.40
N SER A 28 -13.23 -10.65 8.04
CA SER A 28 -13.46 -11.24 6.71
C SER A 28 -14.96 -11.33 6.42
N MET A 29 -15.42 -10.51 5.48
CA MET A 29 -16.82 -10.48 5.05
C MET A 29 -16.95 -11.25 3.73
N PRO A 30 -17.89 -12.20 3.63
CA PRO A 30 -18.17 -12.88 2.36
C PRO A 30 -18.81 -11.91 1.33
N GLY A 31 -18.67 -12.24 0.05
CA GLY A 31 -19.23 -11.47 -1.07
C GLY A 31 -18.23 -10.48 -1.68
N ILE A 32 -18.77 -9.42 -2.31
CA ILE A 32 -17.99 -8.45 -3.12
C ILE A 32 -16.81 -7.83 -2.33
N VAL A 33 -16.98 -7.62 -1.02
CA VAL A 33 -15.93 -7.05 -0.15
C VAL A 33 -14.75 -8.02 0.02
N GLY A 34 -15.03 -9.32 0.19
CA GLY A 34 -14.00 -10.36 0.29
C GLY A 34 -13.25 -10.56 -1.03
N ASP A 35 -13.98 -10.55 -2.15
CA ASP A 35 -13.38 -10.64 -3.48
C ASP A 35 -12.47 -9.44 -3.77
N LEU A 36 -12.91 -8.23 -3.42
CA LEU A 36 -12.13 -7.02 -3.56
C LEU A 36 -10.87 -7.06 -2.67
N TYR A 37 -10.99 -7.51 -1.42
CA TYR A 37 -9.84 -7.70 -0.53
C TYR A 37 -8.82 -8.69 -1.13
N GLN A 38 -9.28 -9.79 -1.74
CA GLN A 38 -8.38 -10.77 -2.36
C GLN A 38 -7.66 -10.20 -3.58
N VAL A 39 -8.34 -9.39 -4.39
CA VAL A 39 -7.73 -8.70 -5.54
C VAL A 39 -6.72 -7.65 -5.06
N LEU A 40 -7.08 -6.85 -4.06
CA LEU A 40 -6.18 -5.87 -3.46
C LEU A 40 -4.96 -6.54 -2.82
N GLY A 41 -5.13 -7.67 -2.15
CA GLY A 41 -4.04 -8.47 -1.59
C GLY A 41 -3.07 -8.92 -2.68
N ARG A 42 -3.57 -9.47 -3.80
CA ARG A 42 -2.69 -9.85 -4.94
C ARG A 42 -1.87 -8.70 -5.50
N LEU A 43 -2.38 -7.47 -5.43
CA LEU A 43 -1.67 -6.26 -5.88
C LEU A 43 -0.71 -5.70 -4.82
N CYS A 44 -1.15 -5.65 -3.56
CA CYS A 44 -0.44 -4.97 -2.49
C CYS A 44 0.53 -5.89 -1.72
N ASP A 45 0.21 -7.18 -1.55
CA ASP A 45 1.00 -8.12 -0.77
C ASP A 45 2.45 -8.26 -1.27
N PRO A 46 2.76 -8.37 -2.59
CA PRO A 46 4.15 -8.47 -3.04
C PRO A 46 5.01 -7.27 -2.61
N PHE A 47 4.40 -6.08 -2.57
CA PHE A 47 5.06 -4.86 -2.12
C PHE A 47 5.14 -4.80 -0.60
N LEU A 48 4.04 -5.09 0.10
CA LEU A 48 3.95 -5.05 1.56
C LEU A 48 4.79 -6.14 2.23
N ASP A 49 4.94 -7.30 1.61
CA ASP A 49 5.73 -8.43 2.12
C ASP A 49 7.21 -8.09 2.26
N ILE A 50 7.74 -7.22 1.39
CA ILE A 50 9.10 -6.69 1.51
C ILE A 50 9.25 -5.94 2.84
N PHE A 51 8.24 -5.15 3.23
CA PHE A 51 8.24 -4.40 4.48
C PHE A 51 7.86 -5.27 5.69
N ARG A 52 6.97 -6.26 5.53
CA ARG A 52 6.60 -7.22 6.59
C ARG A 52 7.78 -8.07 7.04
N ARG A 53 8.77 -8.31 6.17
CA ARG A 53 10.03 -9.00 6.55
C ARG A 53 10.90 -8.15 7.47
N ILE A 54 10.82 -6.83 7.38
CA ILE A 54 11.60 -5.91 8.21
C ILE A 54 10.86 -5.62 9.52
N ILE A 55 9.54 -5.40 9.42
CA ILE A 55 8.67 -5.11 10.55
C ILE A 55 7.62 -6.21 10.61
N PRO A 56 7.89 -7.30 11.38
CA PRO A 56 6.90 -8.35 11.54
C PRO A 56 5.62 -7.75 12.13
N PRO A 57 4.45 -8.20 11.66
CA PRO A 57 3.17 -7.70 12.13
C PRO A 57 3.04 -7.96 13.63
N ILE A 58 2.76 -6.89 14.39
CA ILE A 58 2.68 -6.95 15.85
C ILE A 58 1.21 -7.17 16.19
N GLY A 59 0.79 -8.43 16.33
CA GLY A 59 -0.57 -8.77 16.75
C GLY A 59 -0.86 -10.27 16.69
N GLY A 60 -1.20 -10.85 17.84
CA GLY A 60 -1.52 -12.27 17.99
C GLY A 60 -2.98 -12.60 17.64
N SER A 61 -3.16 -13.74 16.96
CA SER A 61 -4.33 -14.63 16.89
C SER A 61 -5.77 -14.09 16.76
N GLY A 62 -5.98 -12.81 16.47
CA GLY A 62 -7.33 -12.27 16.26
C GLY A 62 -7.39 -10.90 15.56
N MET A 63 -6.40 -10.03 15.77
CA MET A 63 -6.26 -8.75 15.06
C MET A 63 -4.77 -8.43 14.89
N ALA A 64 -4.22 -8.62 13.69
CA ALA A 64 -2.86 -8.20 13.37
C ALA A 64 -2.88 -6.69 13.08
N ILE A 65 -2.24 -5.88 13.93
CA ILE A 65 -2.02 -4.47 13.65
C ILE A 65 -0.73 -4.38 12.83
N ASP A 66 -0.89 -4.49 11.51
CA ASP A 66 0.20 -4.35 10.55
C ASP A 66 0.62 -2.87 10.48
N PHE A 67 1.77 -2.51 11.06
CA PHE A 67 2.39 -1.19 10.88
C PHE A 67 3.27 -1.10 9.61
N SER A 68 3.59 -2.24 8.99
CA SER A 68 4.31 -2.31 7.71
C SER A 68 3.74 -1.41 6.60
N PRO A 69 2.42 -1.18 6.49
CA PRO A 69 1.87 -0.43 5.39
C PRO A 69 2.06 1.09 5.52
N VAL A 70 2.13 1.61 6.75
CA VAL A 70 2.49 3.02 7.02
C VAL A 70 3.90 3.30 6.52
N VAL A 71 4.82 2.37 6.81
CA VAL A 71 6.22 2.47 6.35
C VAL A 71 6.29 2.32 4.82
N ALA A 72 5.52 1.40 4.24
CA ALA A 72 5.47 1.21 2.79
C ALA A 72 4.97 2.47 2.06
N VAL A 73 3.91 3.12 2.57
CA VAL A 73 3.40 4.38 2.02
C VAL A 73 4.41 5.51 2.16
N LEU A 74 5.09 5.61 3.31
CA LEU A 74 6.09 6.65 3.56
C LEU A 74 7.29 6.51 2.61
N VAL A 75 7.80 5.28 2.44
CA VAL A 75 8.88 4.97 1.50
C VAL A 75 8.48 5.27 0.07
N LEU A 76 7.27 4.87 -0.34
CA LEU A 76 6.75 5.12 -1.68
C LEU A 76 6.61 6.63 -1.97
N GLN A 77 6.08 7.41 -1.03
CA GLN A 77 5.95 8.86 -1.20
C GLN A 77 7.32 9.55 -1.29
N ILE A 78 8.30 9.13 -0.48
CA ILE A 78 9.66 9.68 -0.56
C ILE A 78 10.28 9.35 -1.92
N ALA A 79 10.25 8.08 -2.33
CA ALA A 79 10.79 7.64 -3.61
C ALA A 79 10.14 8.37 -4.78
N ALA A 80 8.82 8.49 -4.78
CA ALA A 80 8.07 9.19 -5.83
C ALA A 80 8.40 10.68 -5.89
N ARG A 81 8.56 11.36 -4.75
CA ARG A 81 8.98 12.78 -4.73
C ARG A 81 10.40 12.95 -5.27
N PHE A 82 11.32 12.06 -4.93
CA PHE A 82 12.69 12.11 -5.47
C PHE A 82 12.72 11.90 -6.99
N ILE A 83 12.03 10.86 -7.47
CA ILE A 83 11.93 10.52 -8.90
C ILE A 83 11.20 11.62 -9.66
N GLY A 84 10.10 12.12 -9.11
CA GLY A 84 9.33 13.23 -9.67
C GLY A 84 10.15 14.50 -9.80
N ARG A 85 10.97 14.82 -8.80
CA ARG A 85 11.89 15.97 -8.86
C ARG A 85 12.90 15.82 -9.98
N PHE A 86 13.45 14.62 -10.16
CA PHE A 86 14.37 14.32 -11.27
C PHE A 86 13.69 14.45 -12.64
N LEU A 87 12.46 13.94 -12.78
CA LEU A 87 11.62 14.08 -13.99
C LEU A 87 11.21 15.53 -14.31
N LEU A 88 11.23 16.42 -13.32
CA LEU A 88 10.99 17.85 -13.52
C LEU A 88 12.24 18.60 -13.97
N TYR A 89 13.43 18.08 -13.67
CA TYR A 89 14.72 18.66 -14.05
C TYR A 89 15.26 18.12 -15.39
N LEU A 90 14.58 17.13 -15.97
CA LEU A 90 14.91 16.50 -17.26
C LEU A 90 13.98 17.03 -18.35
#